data_AF-A0A6P1DMX0-F1
#
_entry.id   AF-A0A6P1DMX0-F1
#
_cell.length_a   1.000
_cell.length_b   1.000
_cell.length_c   1.000
_cell.angle_alpha   90.00
_cell.angle_beta   90.00
_cell.angle_gamma   90.00
#
_symmetry.space_group_name_H-M   'P 1'
#
loop_
_entity.id
_entity.type
_entity.pdbx_description
1 polymer ?
#
loop_
_entity_poly.entity_id
_entity_poly.type
_entity_poly.pdbx_seq_one_letter_code
_entity_poly.pdbx_strand_id
1 'polypeptide(L)'
;MEAKLANKDVTIDWYKETFLNPKLSSEEIAINSGLNKKTITNMYNSASKEIVIDASNEHYDVLYQSISSLIENQPDIDLTLTIKFRGVSVELNINESLIVINTLAVKRSALRGGLWSTAGKRVEKYLMATLCKLFSVPFEHFDQNKIPSSMREVDFYLINNEKYHRCEVKMMGRGNPESADAIFARESNVFVADKLSDLNKKQADQLNVKWVELRNEIGFKRFGTILNELGIPNKDFIGDLDNYLDEVLNELIDK
;
A
#
# COMPACT_ATOMS: atom_id res chain seq x y z
N MET A 1 -3.56 22.97 -20.67
CA MET A 1 -2.73 24.17 -20.94
C MET A 1 -2.68 24.48 -22.43
N GLU A 2 -2.21 23.58 -23.29
CA GLU A 2 -2.17 23.79 -24.75
C GLU A 2 -3.53 24.16 -25.37
N ALA A 3 -4.65 23.58 -24.91
CA ALA A 3 -5.98 23.92 -25.43
C ALA A 3 -6.45 25.35 -25.08
N LYS A 4 -6.28 25.80 -23.82
CA LYS A 4 -6.54 27.20 -23.43
C LYS A 4 -5.62 28.17 -24.16
N LEU A 5 -4.36 27.77 -24.43
CA LEU A 5 -3.41 28.58 -25.19
C LEU A 5 -3.72 28.66 -26.68
N ALA A 6 -4.38 27.63 -27.22
CA ALA A 6 -4.86 27.59 -28.60
C ALA A 6 -6.25 28.26 -28.77
N ASN A 7 -6.75 28.95 -27.74
CA ASN A 7 -8.07 29.58 -27.70
C ASN A 7 -9.22 28.64 -28.09
N LYS A 8 -9.06 27.34 -27.80
CA LYS A 8 -10.15 26.37 -27.93
C LYS A 8 -11.06 26.54 -26.71
N ASP A 9 -12.37 26.61 -26.93
CA ASP A 9 -13.33 26.58 -25.84
C ASP A 9 -13.12 25.30 -25.03
N VAL A 10 -12.60 25.48 -23.83
CA VAL A 10 -12.34 24.39 -22.89
C VAL A 10 -13.63 24.19 -22.11
N THR A 11 -14.47 23.32 -22.65
CA THR A 11 -15.75 22.94 -22.06
C THR A 11 -15.60 21.72 -21.15
N ILE A 12 -16.68 21.38 -20.45
CA ILE A 12 -16.75 20.16 -19.62
C ILE A 12 -16.52 18.90 -20.47
N ASP A 13 -17.15 18.86 -21.65
CA ASP A 13 -16.97 17.78 -22.62
C ASP A 13 -15.51 17.66 -23.04
N TRP A 14 -14.83 18.80 -23.23
CA TRP A 14 -13.42 18.80 -23.55
C TRP A 14 -12.57 18.15 -22.44
N TYR A 15 -12.85 18.45 -21.16
CA TYR A 15 -12.13 17.80 -20.06
C TYR A 15 -12.42 16.31 -20.02
N LYS A 16 -13.69 15.90 -20.13
CA LYS A 16 -14.05 14.48 -20.12
C LYS A 16 -13.37 13.71 -21.26
N GLU A 17 -13.45 14.22 -22.48
CA GLU A 17 -12.79 13.62 -23.65
C GLU A 17 -11.27 13.57 -23.52
N THR A 18 -10.67 14.62 -22.98
CA THR A 18 -9.21 14.70 -22.83
C THR A 18 -8.71 13.79 -21.70
N PHE A 19 -9.40 13.82 -20.56
CA PHE A 19 -8.99 13.14 -19.33
C PHE A 19 -9.25 11.64 -19.40
N LEU A 20 -10.33 11.25 -20.07
CA LEU A 20 -10.76 9.85 -20.21
C LEU A 20 -10.47 9.30 -21.60
N ASN A 21 -9.57 9.94 -22.36
CA ASN A 21 -9.22 9.51 -23.69
C ASN A 21 -8.73 8.05 -23.69
N PRO A 22 -9.36 7.13 -24.44
CA PRO A 22 -8.97 5.72 -24.45
C PRO A 22 -7.53 5.46 -24.91
N LYS A 23 -6.86 6.44 -25.53
CA LYS A 23 -5.43 6.35 -25.89
C LYS A 23 -4.50 6.44 -24.68
N LEU A 24 -4.95 7.03 -23.58
CA LEU A 24 -4.19 7.10 -22.33
C LEU A 24 -4.04 5.72 -21.69
N SER A 25 -3.11 5.61 -20.74
CA SER A 25 -3.01 4.42 -19.90
C SER A 25 -4.21 4.30 -18.97
N SER A 26 -4.56 3.07 -18.56
CA SER A 26 -5.66 2.87 -17.60
C SER A 26 -5.40 3.57 -16.26
N GLU A 27 -4.14 3.72 -15.86
CA GLU A 27 -3.78 4.45 -14.65
C GLU A 27 -4.02 5.96 -14.78
N GLU A 28 -3.65 6.56 -15.91
CA GLU A 28 -3.93 7.97 -16.18
C GLU A 28 -5.42 8.25 -16.24
N ILE A 29 -6.19 7.40 -16.91
CA ILE A 29 -7.66 7.54 -17.01
C ILE A 29 -8.31 7.48 -15.62
N ALA A 30 -7.91 6.54 -14.77
CA ALA A 30 -8.39 6.45 -13.40
C ALA A 30 -8.04 7.71 -12.58
N ILE A 31 -6.78 8.16 -12.63
CA ILE A 31 -6.33 9.35 -11.89
C ILE A 31 -7.10 10.59 -12.34
N ASN A 32 -7.27 10.76 -13.66
CA ASN A 32 -7.95 11.91 -14.23
C ASN A 32 -9.45 11.91 -13.91
N SER A 33 -10.08 10.75 -13.73
CA SER A 33 -11.47 10.65 -13.24
C SER A 33 -11.64 10.91 -11.75
N GLY A 34 -10.55 11.14 -11.02
CA GLY A 34 -10.56 11.30 -9.57
C GLY A 34 -10.58 9.97 -8.81
N LEU A 35 -10.17 8.88 -9.45
CA LEU A 35 -10.10 7.55 -8.85
C LEU A 35 -8.68 6.99 -8.78
N ASN A 36 -8.42 6.20 -7.74
CA ASN A 36 -7.23 5.35 -7.72
C ASN A 36 -7.55 4.04 -8.47
N LYS A 37 -6.68 3.62 -9.40
CA LYS A 37 -6.84 2.34 -10.12
C LYS A 37 -7.04 1.14 -9.19
N LYS A 38 -6.37 1.14 -8.02
CA LYS A 38 -6.54 0.12 -6.98
C LYS A 38 -7.97 0.09 -6.42
N THR A 39 -8.61 1.25 -6.27
CA THR A 39 -10.01 1.34 -5.84
C THR A 39 -10.93 0.66 -6.84
N ILE A 40 -10.74 0.93 -8.14
CA ILE A 40 -11.49 0.27 -9.22
C ILE A 40 -11.24 -1.24 -9.17
N THR A 41 -9.99 -1.67 -9.00
CA THR A 41 -9.65 -3.09 -8.89
C THR A 41 -10.37 -3.76 -7.73
N ASN A 42 -10.45 -3.10 -6.57
CA ASN A 42 -11.12 -3.65 -5.41
C ASN A 42 -12.65 -3.69 -5.57
N MET A 43 -13.24 -2.70 -6.25
CA MET A 43 -14.69 -2.63 -6.48
C MET A 43 -15.18 -3.66 -7.51
N TYR A 44 -14.44 -3.81 -8.61
CA TYR A 44 -14.85 -4.64 -9.75
C TYR A 44 -14.09 -5.97 -9.84
N ASN A 45 -13.19 -6.25 -8.88
CA ASN A 45 -12.26 -7.39 -8.89
C ASN A 45 -11.44 -7.53 -10.20
N SER A 46 -11.25 -6.42 -10.91
CA SER A 46 -10.56 -6.38 -12.19
C SER A 46 -10.01 -4.98 -12.48
N ALA A 47 -8.91 -4.94 -13.23
CA ALA A 47 -8.25 -3.71 -13.67
C ALA A 47 -8.10 -3.68 -15.20
N SER A 48 -8.96 -4.41 -15.94
CA SER A 48 -8.97 -4.37 -17.40
C SER A 48 -9.21 -2.95 -17.87
N LYS A 49 -8.63 -2.61 -19.03
CA LYS A 49 -8.70 -1.23 -19.54
C LYS A 49 -10.15 -0.77 -19.76
N GLU A 50 -11.02 -1.67 -20.22
CA GLU A 50 -12.45 -1.42 -20.41
C GLU A 50 -13.15 -1.09 -19.08
N ILE A 51 -13.00 -1.94 -18.07
CA ILE A 51 -13.60 -1.71 -16.74
C ILE A 51 -13.12 -0.41 -16.13
N VAL A 52 -11.84 -0.08 -16.30
CA VAL A 52 -11.28 1.18 -15.80
C VAL A 52 -11.87 2.38 -16.53
N ILE A 53 -12.07 2.29 -17.85
CA ILE A 53 -12.70 3.35 -18.64
C ILE A 53 -14.16 3.54 -18.19
N ASP A 54 -14.92 2.46 -18.06
CA ASP A 54 -16.34 2.52 -17.70
C ASP A 54 -16.53 3.12 -16.30
N ALA A 55 -15.82 2.58 -15.31
CA ALA A 55 -15.86 3.08 -13.93
C ALA A 55 -15.39 4.54 -13.84
N SER A 56 -14.40 4.92 -14.65
CA SER A 56 -13.89 6.31 -14.69
C SER A 56 -14.89 7.28 -15.32
N ASN A 57 -15.63 6.86 -16.34
CA ASN A 57 -16.67 7.69 -16.95
C ASN A 57 -17.82 7.94 -15.97
N GLU A 58 -18.32 6.87 -15.34
CA GLU A 58 -19.40 6.97 -14.35
C GLU A 58 -19.00 7.88 -13.18
N HIS A 59 -17.80 7.67 -12.63
CA HIS A 59 -17.34 8.48 -11.50
C HIS A 59 -17.09 9.95 -11.87
N TYR A 60 -16.54 10.21 -13.06
CA TYR A 60 -16.30 11.57 -13.51
C TYR A 60 -17.61 12.37 -13.60
N ASP A 61 -18.69 11.76 -14.09
CA ASP A 61 -20.01 12.41 -14.18
C ASP A 61 -20.57 12.73 -12.80
N VAL A 62 -20.47 11.80 -11.84
CA VAL A 62 -20.92 12.02 -10.45
C VAL A 62 -20.09 13.11 -9.78
N LEU A 63 -18.77 13.10 -9.95
CA LEU A 63 -17.87 14.12 -9.42
C LEU A 63 -18.23 15.49 -9.96
N TYR A 64 -18.46 15.58 -11.27
CA TYR A 64 -18.82 16.83 -11.92
C TYR A 64 -20.14 17.39 -11.41
N GLN A 65 -21.18 16.55 -11.32
CA GLN A 65 -22.48 16.95 -10.76
C GLN A 65 -22.35 17.42 -9.31
N SER A 66 -21.51 16.75 -8.52
CA SER A 66 -21.25 17.13 -7.12
C SER A 66 -20.56 18.49 -7.02
N ILE A 67 -19.57 18.76 -7.87
CA ILE A 67 -18.88 20.06 -7.94
C ILE A 67 -19.86 21.16 -8.37
N SER A 68 -20.68 20.89 -9.40
CA SER A 68 -21.64 21.86 -9.92
C SER A 68 -22.66 22.24 -8.84
N SER A 69 -23.22 21.24 -8.15
CA SER A 69 -24.16 21.46 -7.05
C SER A 69 -23.52 22.20 -5.87
N LEU A 70 -22.24 21.95 -5.56
CA LEU A 70 -21.53 22.68 -4.51
C LEU A 70 -21.44 24.18 -4.83
N ILE A 71 -21.12 24.53 -6.07
CA ILE A 71 -20.98 25.91 -6.53
C ILE A 71 -22.33 26.62 -6.55
N GLU A 72 -23.38 25.94 -7.05
CA GLU A 72 -24.74 26.49 -7.06
C GLU A 72 -25.26 26.80 -5.64
N ASN A 73 -24.91 25.95 -4.66
CA ASN A 73 -25.33 26.13 -3.28
C ASN A 73 -24.46 27.11 -2.48
N GLN A 74 -23.31 27.54 -3.02
CA GLN A 74 -22.37 28.46 -2.36
C GLN A 74 -21.92 29.57 -3.31
N PRO A 75 -22.84 30.48 -3.71
CA PRO A 75 -22.56 31.51 -4.71
C PRO A 75 -21.51 32.55 -4.25
N ASP A 76 -21.25 32.63 -2.94
CA ASP A 76 -20.30 33.58 -2.35
C ASP A 76 -18.85 33.10 -2.40
N ILE A 77 -18.59 31.85 -2.81
CA ILE A 77 -17.23 31.33 -2.93
C ILE A 77 -16.67 31.66 -4.31
N ASP A 78 -15.61 32.47 -4.31
CA ASP A 78 -14.77 32.68 -5.48
C ASP A 78 -13.42 31.96 -5.31
N LEU A 79 -13.05 31.17 -6.32
CA LEU A 79 -11.82 30.40 -6.37
C LEU A 79 -11.18 30.55 -7.74
N THR A 80 -9.99 31.14 -7.78
CA THR A 80 -9.18 31.23 -8.99
C THR A 80 -7.89 30.44 -8.81
N LEU A 81 -7.65 29.45 -9.68
CA LEU A 81 -6.38 28.74 -9.76
C LEU A 81 -5.58 29.21 -10.98
N THR A 82 -4.42 29.82 -10.74
CA THR A 82 -3.49 30.20 -11.80
C THR A 82 -2.37 29.17 -11.93
N ILE A 83 -2.27 28.51 -13.09
CA ILE A 83 -1.18 27.58 -13.39
C ILE A 83 -0.15 28.29 -14.27
N LYS A 84 1.09 28.40 -13.76
CA LYS A 84 2.21 28.99 -14.50
C LYS A 84 3.19 27.92 -14.98
N PHE A 85 3.54 27.94 -16.25
CA PHE A 85 4.57 27.07 -16.82
C PHE A 85 5.36 27.81 -17.90
N ARG A 86 6.69 27.83 -17.76
CA ARG A 86 7.62 28.48 -18.71
C ARG A 86 7.22 29.91 -19.11
N GLY A 87 6.83 30.73 -18.12
CA GLY A 87 6.44 32.13 -18.32
C GLY A 87 5.00 32.34 -18.81
N VAL A 88 4.27 31.27 -19.13
CA VAL A 88 2.87 31.31 -19.54
C VAL A 88 1.97 31.02 -18.34
N SER A 89 0.92 31.82 -18.15
CA SER A 89 -0.06 31.65 -17.08
C SER A 89 -1.44 31.36 -17.66
N VAL A 90 -2.14 30.38 -17.09
CA VAL A 90 -3.55 30.08 -17.42
C VAL A 90 -4.35 30.17 -16.14
N GLU A 91 -5.45 30.93 -16.19
CA GLU A 91 -6.44 30.99 -15.11
C GLU A 91 -7.58 30.02 -15.40
N LEU A 92 -7.98 29.32 -14.35
CA LEU A 92 -9.08 28.35 -14.36
C LEU A 92 -10.24 28.93 -13.56
N ASN A 93 -11.46 28.70 -14.06
CA ASN A 93 -12.65 29.01 -13.27
C ASN A 93 -12.80 28.00 -12.10
N ILE A 94 -13.82 28.19 -11.26
CA ILE A 94 -14.02 27.38 -10.05
C ILE A 94 -14.21 25.89 -10.39
N ASN A 95 -15.05 25.57 -11.39
CA ASN A 95 -15.28 24.19 -11.84
C ASN A 95 -13.98 23.52 -12.30
N GLU A 96 -13.26 24.19 -13.19
CA GLU A 96 -11.98 23.72 -13.72
C GLU A 96 -10.93 23.54 -12.60
N SER A 97 -10.89 24.49 -11.66
CA SER A 97 -9.98 24.46 -10.52
C SER A 97 -10.23 23.25 -9.63
N LEU A 98 -11.50 22.97 -9.30
CA LEU A 98 -11.86 21.86 -8.42
C LEU A 98 -11.61 20.49 -9.08
N ILE A 99 -11.88 20.36 -10.38
CA ILE A 99 -11.52 19.15 -11.15
C ILE A 99 -10.01 18.90 -11.09
N VAL A 100 -9.21 19.93 -11.42
CA VAL A 100 -7.74 19.81 -11.43
C VAL A 100 -7.19 19.52 -10.04
N ILE A 101 -7.69 20.18 -8.99
CA ILE A 101 -7.27 19.93 -7.60
C ILE A 101 -7.57 18.48 -7.21
N ASN A 102 -8.74 17.94 -7.56
CA ASN A 102 -9.08 16.56 -7.24
C ASN A 102 -8.15 15.57 -7.96
N THR A 103 -7.93 15.74 -9.26
CA THR A 103 -6.98 14.91 -10.02
C THR A 103 -5.58 14.94 -9.38
N LEU A 104 -5.09 16.12 -8.98
CA LEU A 104 -3.79 16.24 -8.29
C LEU A 104 -3.77 15.55 -6.93
N ALA A 105 -4.85 15.63 -6.16
CA ALA A 105 -4.97 14.99 -4.86
C ALA A 105 -4.97 13.45 -4.98
N VAL A 106 -5.66 12.91 -5.99
CA VAL A 106 -5.67 11.47 -6.29
C VAL A 106 -4.30 11.01 -6.76
N LYS A 107 -3.66 11.76 -7.67
CA LYS A 107 -2.29 11.46 -8.13
C LYS A 107 -1.30 11.45 -6.97
N ARG A 108 -1.36 12.45 -6.08
CA ARG A 108 -0.54 12.51 -4.85
C ARG A 108 -0.79 11.29 -3.96
N SER A 109 -2.05 10.90 -3.79
CA SER A 109 -2.43 9.75 -2.96
C SER A 109 -1.96 8.42 -3.56
N ALA A 110 -2.05 8.26 -4.87
CA ALA A 110 -1.54 7.10 -5.60
C ALA A 110 -0.01 6.99 -5.48
N LEU A 111 0.72 8.10 -5.69
CA LEU A 111 2.18 8.15 -5.51
C LEU A 111 2.58 7.77 -4.08
N ARG A 112 1.91 8.35 -3.08
CA ARG A 112 2.17 8.03 -1.67
C ARG A 112 1.85 6.56 -1.38
N GLY A 113 0.68 6.07 -1.79
CA GLY A 113 0.27 4.68 -1.58
C GLY A 113 1.23 3.67 -2.22
N GLY A 114 1.67 3.94 -3.46
CA GLY A 114 2.63 3.11 -4.18
C GLY A 114 4.01 3.13 -3.55
N LEU A 115 4.59 4.31 -3.30
CA LEU A 115 5.94 4.46 -2.73
C LEU A 115 6.05 3.82 -1.34
N TRP A 116 5.10 4.07 -0.44
CA TRP A 116 5.14 3.52 0.91
C TRP A 116 4.79 2.02 0.93
N SER A 117 3.96 1.53 0.01
CA SER A 117 3.70 0.08 -0.09
C SER A 117 4.92 -0.68 -0.61
N THR A 118 5.66 -0.14 -1.59
CA THR A 118 6.88 -0.78 -2.11
C THR A 118 8.02 -0.70 -1.09
N ALA A 119 8.19 0.44 -0.43
CA ALA A 119 9.17 0.59 0.64
C ALA A 119 8.86 -0.34 1.82
N GLY A 120 7.60 -0.41 2.24
CA GLY A 120 7.13 -1.32 3.29
C GLY A 120 7.44 -2.78 2.97
N LYS A 121 6.98 -3.27 1.81
CA LYS A 121 7.24 -4.66 1.36
C LYS A 121 8.73 -5.01 1.30
N ARG A 122 9.57 -4.06 0.85
CA ARG A 122 11.03 -4.28 0.81
C ARG A 122 11.62 -4.43 2.22
N VAL A 123 11.19 -3.59 3.17
CA VAL A 123 11.64 -3.65 4.56
C VAL A 123 11.14 -4.90 5.28
N GLU A 124 9.86 -5.26 5.10
CA GLU A 124 9.22 -6.46 5.68
C GLU A 124 9.98 -7.74 5.30
N LYS A 125 10.40 -7.84 4.03
CA LYS A 125 11.21 -8.95 3.50
C LYS A 125 12.56 -9.07 4.22
N TYR A 126 13.31 -7.98 4.33
CA TYR A 126 14.61 -8.01 5.01
C TYR A 126 14.47 -8.28 6.50
N LEU A 127 13.42 -7.75 7.13
CA LEU A 127 13.16 -7.96 8.54
C LEU A 127 12.98 -9.45 8.87
N MET A 128 12.18 -10.19 8.09
CA MET A 128 12.04 -11.64 8.30
C MET A 128 13.34 -12.40 8.08
N ALA A 129 14.09 -12.05 7.03
CA ALA A 129 15.38 -12.67 6.77
C ALA A 129 16.37 -12.43 7.92
N THR A 130 16.40 -11.21 8.46
CA THR A 130 17.23 -10.84 9.62
C THR A 130 16.81 -11.63 10.85
N LEU A 131 15.51 -11.75 11.14
CA LEU A 131 15.03 -12.59 12.25
C LEU A 131 15.46 -14.05 12.09
N CYS A 132 15.34 -14.63 10.90
CA CYS A 132 15.80 -16.00 10.64
C CYS A 132 17.31 -16.14 10.87
N LYS A 133 18.12 -15.18 10.40
CA LYS A 133 19.57 -15.18 10.60
C LYS A 133 19.96 -15.04 12.07
N LEU A 134 19.30 -14.13 12.79
CA LEU A 134 19.53 -13.89 14.22
C LEU A 134 19.41 -15.17 15.04
N PHE A 135 18.43 -16.01 14.70
CA PHE A 135 18.23 -17.32 15.34
C PHE A 135 18.87 -18.49 14.59
N SER A 136 19.79 -18.21 13.66
CA SER A 136 20.52 -19.23 12.87
C SER A 136 19.61 -20.27 12.22
N VAL A 137 18.43 -19.85 11.76
CA VAL A 137 17.47 -20.73 11.07
C VAL A 137 18.10 -21.16 9.74
N PRO A 138 18.19 -22.47 9.44
CA PRO A 138 18.72 -22.93 8.16
C PRO A 138 17.87 -22.45 6.98
N PHE A 139 18.51 -22.15 5.85
CA PHE A 139 17.84 -21.61 4.64
C PHE A 139 16.74 -22.51 4.07
N GLU A 140 16.77 -23.82 4.33
CA GLU A 140 15.71 -24.75 3.91
C GLU A 140 14.40 -24.61 4.70
N HIS A 141 14.47 -23.97 5.87
CA HIS A 141 13.34 -23.77 6.78
C HIS A 141 12.64 -22.41 6.61
N PHE A 142 13.03 -21.63 5.60
CA PHE A 142 12.29 -20.43 5.24
C PHE A 142 12.40 -20.13 3.76
N ASP A 143 11.32 -19.64 3.16
CA ASP A 143 11.32 -19.27 1.75
C ASP A 143 10.41 -18.05 1.53
N GLN A 144 10.79 -17.28 0.52
CA GLN A 144 10.06 -16.12 0.00
C GLN A 144 9.50 -16.38 -1.40
N ASN A 145 9.99 -17.41 -2.11
CA ASN A 145 9.81 -17.59 -3.55
C ASN A 145 9.09 -18.89 -3.95
N LYS A 146 9.09 -19.95 -3.14
CA LYS A 146 8.29 -21.16 -3.44
C LYS A 146 6.84 -20.94 -3.08
N ILE A 147 6.09 -20.44 -4.05
CA ILE A 147 4.64 -20.41 -4.05
C ILE A 147 4.15 -21.79 -4.52
N PRO A 148 3.50 -22.62 -3.70
CA PRO A 148 2.66 -23.69 -4.24
C PRO A 148 1.56 -23.00 -5.05
N SER A 149 1.37 -23.38 -6.32
CA SER A 149 0.41 -22.75 -7.24
C SER A 149 -1.06 -22.77 -6.77
N SER A 150 -1.36 -23.47 -5.66
CA SER A 150 -2.66 -23.50 -4.98
C SER A 150 -2.81 -22.50 -3.81
N MET A 151 -1.75 -21.78 -3.42
CA MET A 151 -1.76 -20.86 -2.27
C MET A 151 -1.63 -19.40 -2.69
N ARG A 152 -2.34 -18.51 -1.97
CA ARG A 152 -2.32 -17.05 -2.17
C ARG A 152 -0.93 -16.46 -1.87
N GLU A 153 -0.62 -15.32 -2.45
CA GLU A 153 0.59 -14.54 -2.18
C GLU A 153 0.64 -14.14 -0.69
N VAL A 154 1.62 -14.67 0.04
CA VAL A 154 1.91 -14.36 1.46
C VAL A 154 3.32 -13.76 1.51
N ASP A 155 3.58 -12.85 2.46
CA ASP A 155 4.85 -12.12 2.53
C ASP A 155 6.06 -13.02 2.81
N PHE A 156 5.87 -14.10 3.58
CA PHE A 156 6.95 -15.02 3.96
C PHE A 156 6.44 -16.39 4.43
N TYR A 157 7.24 -17.45 4.26
CA TYR A 157 6.96 -18.78 4.81
C TYR A 157 8.07 -19.27 5.74
N LEU A 158 7.65 -19.80 6.89
CA LEU A 158 8.46 -20.66 7.73
C LEU A 158 8.10 -22.12 7.44
N ILE A 159 9.09 -22.98 7.22
CA ILE A 159 8.91 -24.33 6.72
C ILE A 159 9.43 -25.31 7.75
N ASN A 160 8.61 -26.30 8.10
CA ASN A 160 9.06 -27.45 8.87
C ASN A 160 8.62 -28.73 8.16
N ASN A 161 9.58 -29.48 7.59
CA ASN A 161 9.32 -30.62 6.71
C ASN A 161 8.38 -30.22 5.55
N GLU A 162 7.18 -30.80 5.48
CA GLU A 162 6.15 -30.50 4.46
C GLU A 162 5.13 -29.45 4.92
N LYS A 163 5.27 -28.91 6.13
CA LYS A 163 4.33 -27.93 6.70
C LYS A 163 4.81 -26.50 6.45
N TYR A 164 3.96 -25.72 5.81
CA TYR A 164 4.18 -24.32 5.52
C TYR A 164 3.42 -23.45 6.52
N HIS A 165 4.14 -22.60 7.25
CA HIS A 165 3.60 -21.64 8.18
C HIS A 165 3.60 -20.25 7.54
N ARG A 166 2.40 -19.72 7.30
CA ARG A 166 2.19 -18.39 6.73
C ARG A 166 2.63 -17.32 7.73
N CYS A 167 3.55 -16.47 7.31
CA CYS A 167 4.06 -15.37 8.11
C CYS A 167 3.69 -14.05 7.43
N GLU A 168 2.99 -13.19 8.16
CA GLU A 168 2.73 -11.81 7.72
C GLU A 168 3.54 -10.85 8.58
N VAL A 169 4.06 -9.80 7.94
CA VAL A 169 4.84 -8.76 8.62
C VAL A 169 4.26 -7.41 8.33
N LYS A 170 4.20 -6.53 9.34
CA LYS A 170 3.69 -5.18 9.12
C LYS A 170 4.37 -4.12 9.96
N MET A 171 4.79 -3.05 9.30
CA MET A 171 5.27 -1.85 9.98
C MET A 171 4.07 -0.96 10.36
N MET A 172 3.63 -1.06 11.62
CA MET A 172 2.47 -0.40 12.19
C MET A 172 2.86 1.00 12.72
N GLY A 173 2.64 2.03 11.90
CA GLY A 173 2.73 3.42 12.35
C GLY A 173 1.76 3.72 13.51
N ARG A 174 2.03 4.79 14.27
CA ARG A 174 1.26 5.22 15.47
C ARG A 174 -0.27 5.35 15.31
N GLY A 175 -0.81 5.33 14.09
CA GLY A 175 -2.23 5.57 13.79
C GLY A 175 -2.93 4.49 12.97
N ASN A 176 -2.42 3.26 12.86
CA ASN A 176 -3.06 2.22 12.04
C ASN A 176 -3.22 0.85 12.76
N PRO A 177 -3.88 0.78 13.94
CA PRO A 177 -4.08 -0.48 14.66
C PRO A 177 -5.03 -1.46 13.93
N GLU A 178 -5.98 -0.95 13.14
CA GLU A 178 -6.97 -1.76 12.37
C GLU A 178 -6.33 -2.67 11.32
N SER A 179 -5.09 -2.35 10.93
CA SER A 179 -4.32 -3.16 10.00
C SER A 179 -4.02 -4.56 10.50
N ALA A 180 -4.06 -4.82 11.80
CA ALA A 180 -3.87 -6.15 12.39
C ALA A 180 -5.14 -7.02 12.28
N ASP A 181 -6.33 -6.43 12.36
CA ASP A 181 -7.60 -7.16 12.24
C ASP A 181 -7.74 -7.81 10.85
N ALA A 182 -7.32 -7.08 9.82
CA ALA A 182 -7.31 -7.58 8.43
C ALA A 182 -6.31 -8.74 8.20
N ILE A 183 -5.31 -8.89 9.07
CA ILE A 183 -4.26 -9.92 8.98
C ILE A 183 -4.71 -11.18 9.72
N PHE A 184 -5.31 -11.01 10.88
CA PHE A 184 -5.88 -12.13 11.63
C PHE A 184 -7.02 -12.81 10.85
N ALA A 185 -7.79 -12.03 10.08
CA ALA A 185 -8.80 -12.55 9.16
C ALA A 185 -8.23 -13.36 7.96
N ARG A 186 -6.92 -13.32 7.71
CA ARG A 186 -6.24 -14.04 6.62
C ARG A 186 -5.63 -15.37 7.06
N GLU A 187 -5.92 -15.83 8.28
CA GLU A 187 -5.46 -17.11 8.84
C GLU A 187 -3.92 -17.26 8.84
N SER A 188 -3.21 -16.16 9.10
CA SER A 188 -1.75 -16.19 9.29
C SER A 188 -1.38 -17.08 10.48
N ASN A 189 -0.27 -17.82 10.38
CA ASN A 189 0.23 -18.64 11.49
C ASN A 189 1.13 -17.82 12.41
N VAL A 190 1.94 -16.93 11.84
CA VAL A 190 2.85 -16.05 12.54
C VAL A 190 2.63 -14.61 12.06
N PHE A 191 2.58 -13.66 13.00
CA PHE A 191 2.45 -12.24 12.72
C PHE A 191 3.56 -11.45 13.39
N VAL A 192 4.32 -10.67 12.61
CA VAL A 192 5.42 -9.84 13.12
C VAL A 192 5.08 -8.37 12.89
N ALA A 193 5.13 -7.56 13.93
CA ALA A 193 4.93 -6.12 13.81
C ALA A 193 5.94 -5.31 14.64
N ASP A 194 6.16 -4.05 14.26
CA ASP A 194 6.94 -3.14 15.08
C ASP A 194 6.21 -2.83 16.40
N LYS A 195 4.89 -2.59 16.38
CA LYS A 195 4.08 -2.32 17.56
C LYS A 195 2.73 -3.04 17.49
N LEU A 196 2.31 -3.63 18.61
CA LEU A 196 1.01 -4.28 18.78
C LEU A 196 0.27 -3.69 19.98
N SER A 197 -1.00 -3.36 19.80
CA SER A 197 -1.85 -3.00 20.94
C SER A 197 -2.16 -4.24 21.79
N ASP A 198 -2.55 -4.04 23.06
CA ASP A 198 -2.97 -5.15 23.93
C ASP A 198 -4.20 -5.89 23.38
N LEU A 199 -5.06 -5.17 22.65
CA LEU A 199 -6.19 -5.78 21.95
C LEU A 199 -5.71 -6.73 20.85
N ASN A 200 -4.74 -6.32 20.03
CA ASN A 200 -4.20 -7.16 18.97
C ASN A 200 -3.52 -8.42 19.51
N LYS A 201 -2.79 -8.29 20.63
CA LYS A 201 -2.16 -9.44 21.31
C LYS A 201 -3.21 -10.45 21.78
N LYS A 202 -4.28 -9.97 22.44
CA LYS A 202 -5.40 -10.81 22.88
C LYS A 202 -6.13 -11.50 21.72
N GLN A 203 -6.38 -10.77 20.63
CA GLN A 203 -7.02 -11.34 19.44
C GLN A 203 -6.13 -12.40 18.78
N ALA A 204 -4.83 -12.15 18.66
CA ALA A 204 -3.88 -13.12 18.13
C ALA A 204 -3.88 -14.40 18.98
N ASP A 205 -3.85 -14.27 20.30
CA ASP A 205 -3.91 -15.42 21.22
C ASP A 205 -5.24 -16.19 21.09
N GLN A 206 -6.38 -15.49 20.97
CA GLN A 206 -7.70 -16.10 20.75
C GLN A 206 -7.80 -16.87 19.42
N LEU A 207 -7.16 -16.35 18.37
CA LEU A 207 -7.14 -16.93 17.03
C LEU A 207 -5.99 -17.93 16.84
N ASN A 208 -5.23 -18.22 17.91
CA ASN A 208 -4.04 -19.07 17.89
C ASN A 208 -2.99 -18.64 16.83
N VAL A 209 -2.90 -17.33 16.60
CA VAL A 209 -1.88 -16.70 15.76
C VAL A 209 -0.68 -16.36 16.63
N LYS A 210 0.49 -16.88 16.29
CA LYS A 210 1.73 -16.57 16.99
C LYS A 210 2.15 -15.15 16.63
N TRP A 211 2.52 -14.32 17.60
CA TRP A 211 2.83 -12.91 17.34
C TRP A 211 4.18 -12.46 17.89
N VAL A 212 4.82 -11.48 17.24
CA VAL A 212 6.05 -10.81 17.68
C VAL A 212 5.86 -9.30 17.62
N GLU A 213 6.22 -8.60 18.69
CA GLU A 213 6.29 -7.13 18.74
C GLU A 213 7.76 -6.72 18.85
N LEU A 214 8.28 -5.97 17.89
CA LEU A 214 9.72 -5.66 17.81
C LEU A 214 10.12 -4.37 18.55
N ARG A 215 9.21 -3.44 18.78
CA ARG A 215 9.46 -2.21 19.56
C ARG A 215 9.36 -2.50 21.05
N ASN A 216 10.13 -3.49 21.48
CA ASN A 216 10.33 -3.94 22.85
C ASN A 216 11.76 -4.47 22.92
N GLU A 217 12.52 -4.08 23.95
CA GLU A 217 13.96 -4.41 24.10
C GLU A 217 14.29 -5.89 23.88
N ILE A 218 13.39 -6.79 24.29
CA ILE A 218 13.56 -8.24 24.13
C ILE A 218 12.47 -8.87 23.26
N GLY A 219 11.68 -8.04 22.56
CA GLY A 219 10.52 -8.48 21.79
C GLY A 219 10.87 -9.49 20.70
N PHE A 220 12.01 -9.32 20.04
CA PHE A 220 12.52 -10.24 19.03
C PHE A 220 12.76 -11.66 19.57
N LYS A 221 13.06 -11.84 20.87
CA LYS A 221 13.28 -13.17 21.48
C LYS A 221 12.05 -14.07 21.40
N ARG A 222 10.85 -13.46 21.35
CA ARG A 222 9.59 -14.18 21.13
C ARG A 222 9.59 -14.93 19.80
N PHE A 223 10.32 -14.46 18.79
CA PHE A 223 10.46 -15.18 17.53
C PHE A 223 11.15 -16.54 17.72
N GLY A 224 12.21 -16.61 18.53
CA GLY A 224 12.85 -17.89 18.91
C GLY A 224 11.89 -18.84 19.62
N THR A 225 11.06 -18.34 20.55
CA THR A 225 10.00 -19.14 21.18
C THR A 225 9.03 -19.72 20.15
N ILE A 226 8.62 -18.91 19.16
CA ILE A 226 7.73 -19.35 18.10
C ILE A 226 8.39 -20.42 17.22
N LEU A 227 9.67 -20.24 16.84
CA LEU A 227 10.41 -21.24 16.08
C LEU A 227 10.44 -22.59 16.81
N ASN A 228 10.67 -22.59 18.12
CA ASN A 228 10.62 -23.80 18.96
C ASN A 228 9.22 -24.43 18.98
N GLU A 229 8.16 -23.63 19.14
CA GLU A 229 6.78 -24.12 19.10
C GLU A 229 6.38 -24.71 17.74
N LEU A 230 6.95 -24.17 16.65
CA LEU A 230 6.76 -24.68 15.29
C LEU A 230 7.69 -25.87 14.97
N GLY A 231 8.61 -26.22 15.86
CA GLY A 231 9.58 -27.30 15.68
C GLY A 231 10.65 -27.00 14.62
N ILE A 232 10.94 -25.73 14.38
CA ILE A 232 11.92 -25.28 13.39
C ILE A 232 13.31 -25.20 14.03
N PRO A 233 14.35 -25.83 13.44
CA PRO A 233 15.71 -25.75 13.95
C PRO A 233 16.20 -24.31 14.05
N ASN A 234 16.64 -23.92 15.24
CA ASN A 234 17.13 -22.58 15.54
C ASN A 234 18.13 -22.63 16.70
N LYS A 235 18.84 -21.53 16.91
CA LYS A 235 19.73 -21.31 18.05
C LYS A 235 19.34 -19.99 18.72
N ASP A 236 19.34 -20.00 20.05
CA ASP A 236 19.15 -18.76 20.80
C ASP A 236 20.25 -17.76 20.46
N PHE A 237 19.83 -16.52 20.24
CA PHE A 237 20.77 -15.43 20.03
C PHE A 237 21.41 -15.00 21.35
N ILE A 238 22.73 -15.12 21.42
CA ILE A 238 23.55 -14.70 22.55
C ILE A 238 24.60 -13.74 21.99
N GLY A 239 24.34 -12.43 22.07
CA GLY A 239 25.23 -11.42 21.51
C GLY A 239 24.68 -10.00 21.64
N ASP A 240 25.48 -9.05 21.16
CA ASP A 240 25.08 -7.65 20.98
C ASP A 240 24.24 -7.53 19.71
N LEU A 241 22.99 -7.09 19.85
CA LEU A 241 22.05 -7.02 18.74
C LEU A 241 22.48 -5.97 17.72
N ASP A 242 22.96 -4.80 18.15
CA ASP A 242 23.26 -3.68 17.25
C ASP A 242 24.42 -4.06 16.31
N ASN A 243 25.49 -4.63 16.86
CA ASN A 243 26.63 -5.09 16.05
C ASN A 243 26.23 -6.18 15.05
N TYR A 244 25.39 -7.12 15.47
CA TYR A 244 24.95 -8.22 14.60
C TYR A 244 24.00 -7.75 13.48
N LEU A 245 23.14 -6.77 13.77
CA LEU A 245 22.24 -6.20 12.78
C LEU A 245 23.02 -5.54 11.64
N ASP A 246 24.10 -4.81 11.94
CA ASP A 246 24.96 -4.18 10.93
C ASP A 246 25.61 -5.23 10.00
N GLU A 247 26.13 -6.33 10.56
CA GLU A 247 26.70 -7.44 9.77
C GLU A 247 25.65 -8.07 8.84
N VAL A 248 24.46 -8.36 9.36
CA VAL A 248 23.38 -9.00 8.60
C VAL A 248 22.85 -8.08 7.50
N LEU A 249 22.68 -6.79 7.80
CA LEU A 249 22.20 -5.81 6.83
C LEU A 249 23.16 -5.66 5.66
N ASN A 250 24.48 -5.60 5.92
CA ASN A 250 25.48 -5.55 4.87
C ASN A 250 25.40 -6.78 3.96
N GLU A 251 25.29 -7.99 4.52
CA GLU A 251 25.19 -9.23 3.73
C GLU A 251 23.88 -9.33 2.91
N LEU A 252 22.79 -8.71 3.38
CA LEU A 252 21.49 -8.74 2.72
C LEU A 252 21.31 -7.62 1.67
N ILE A 253 22.00 -6.49 1.83
CA ILE A 253 21.91 -5.33 0.92
C ILE A 253 22.95 -5.42 -0.22
N ASP A 254 24.11 -6.05 0.02
CA ASP A 254 25.18 -6.22 -0.98
C ASP A 254 24.96 -7.40 -1.96
N LYS A 255 23.78 -8.03 -1.94
CA LYS A 255 23.33 -9.05 -2.90
C LYS A 255 22.19 -8.53 -3.79
#